data_AF-A0A149USF4-F1
#
_entry.id   AF-A0A149USF4-F1
#
_cell.length_a   1.000
_cell.length_b   1.000
_cell.length_c   1.000
_cell.angle_alpha   90.00
_cell.angle_beta   90.00
_cell.angle_gamma   90.00
#
_symmetry.space_group_name_H-M   'P 1'
#
loop_
_entity.id
_entity.type
_entity.pdbx_description
1 polymer ?
#
loop_
_entity_poly.entity_id
_entity_poly.type
_entity_poly.pdbx_seq_one_letter_code
_entity_poly.pdbx_strand_id
1 'polypeptide(L)'
;MITAQKVIFDKLDGHCAAAGNAVANSGSPRWISGTPGDSAFLTDAQISHVFRVTPRRIIARLDFKGRTFFSTLGLQGVAAPTGLEAGETTPGLVSVLLAEGKPRPVATALEIKNVVEFTDRNQDPSYDGHDYTVIAKLFGEIEVFEGEEIAESETWRAYYEICLGYVSFMDTWIEENTTEALETLTDLSELGLPYQILCRALFDADPAGLFLALYRCLEAIYAFAASTRIASALGFNGPWKTVAIVLEQQIGWRPREESSLAELFAKSNEVHLCDIFECFGEQRPDIGENLAEMAAKKTYKLRNHLVHYRPIHHTVEHKDIQWNNLCITLSKIILDVYYSVFMPASAPEDAC
;
A
#
# COMPACT_ATOMS: atom_id res chain seq x y z
N MET A 1 -19.92 -2.91 21.90
CA MET A 1 -21.14 -2.30 21.31
C MET A 1 -21.35 -0.81 21.63
N ILE A 2 -21.69 -0.40 22.87
CA ILE A 2 -22.01 1.01 23.20
C ILE A 2 -20.85 1.97 22.87
N THR A 3 -19.61 1.55 23.09
CA THR A 3 -18.42 2.38 22.85
C THR A 3 -18.21 2.70 21.37
N ALA A 4 -18.36 1.71 20.47
CA ALA A 4 -18.15 1.92 19.03
C ALA A 4 -19.18 2.89 18.45
N GLN A 5 -20.46 2.68 18.75
CA GLN A 5 -21.55 3.57 18.33
C GLN A 5 -21.33 4.99 18.84
N LYS A 6 -21.02 5.14 20.13
CA LYS A 6 -20.70 6.45 20.71
C LYS A 6 -19.55 7.14 19.98
N VAL A 7 -18.46 6.45 19.65
CA VAL A 7 -17.32 7.03 18.92
C VAL A 7 -17.74 7.58 17.56
N ILE A 8 -18.64 6.90 16.84
CA ILE A 8 -19.12 7.34 15.53
C ILE A 8 -19.94 8.64 15.68
N PHE A 9 -20.94 8.65 16.56
CA PHE A 9 -21.83 9.80 16.72
C PHE A 9 -21.13 10.99 17.38
N ASP A 10 -20.23 10.78 18.35
CA ASP A 10 -19.41 11.85 18.96
C ASP A 10 -18.54 12.53 17.88
N LYS A 11 -18.06 11.77 16.89
CA LYS A 11 -17.28 12.30 15.78
C LYS A 11 -18.11 13.16 14.83
N LEU A 12 -19.33 12.71 14.50
CA LEU A 12 -20.26 13.48 13.67
C LEU A 12 -20.67 14.77 14.37
N ASP A 13 -21.01 14.69 15.66
CA ASP A 13 -21.32 15.85 16.49
C ASP A 13 -20.16 16.84 16.53
N GLY A 14 -18.95 16.36 16.79
CA GLY A 14 -17.74 17.19 16.84
C GLY A 14 -17.44 17.87 15.50
N HIS A 15 -17.67 17.18 14.38
CA HIS A 15 -17.54 17.76 13.04
C HIS A 15 -18.55 18.89 12.81
N CYS A 16 -19.81 18.67 13.14
CA CYS A 16 -20.87 19.67 13.03
C CYS A 16 -20.63 20.89 13.94
N ALA A 17 -20.21 20.66 15.19
CA ALA A 17 -19.90 21.72 16.15
C ALA A 17 -18.72 22.58 15.68
N ALA A 18 -17.64 21.97 15.17
CA ALA A 18 -16.49 22.69 14.62
C ALA A 18 -16.85 23.58 13.42
N ALA A 19 -17.91 23.24 12.70
CA ALA A 19 -18.45 24.02 11.58
C ALA A 19 -19.55 25.02 11.99
N GLY A 20 -19.79 25.24 13.29
CA GLY A 20 -20.82 26.16 13.78
C GLY A 20 -22.26 25.67 13.60
N ASN A 21 -22.45 24.38 13.29
CA ASN A 21 -23.75 23.76 13.02
C ASN A 21 -24.02 22.63 14.01
N ALA A 22 -23.85 22.91 15.31
CA ALA A 22 -23.99 21.91 16.36
C ALA A 22 -25.33 21.15 16.27
N VAL A 23 -25.24 19.85 16.52
CA VAL A 23 -26.36 18.90 16.51
C VAL A 23 -27.17 19.06 17.79
N ALA A 24 -28.48 19.27 17.67
CA ALA A 24 -29.40 19.54 18.78
C ALA A 24 -29.48 18.40 19.79
N ASN A 25 -29.42 17.15 19.31
CA ASN A 25 -29.41 15.95 20.16
C ASN A 25 -28.00 15.39 20.43
N SER A 26 -26.96 16.22 20.30
CA SER A 26 -25.58 15.80 20.58
C SER A 26 -25.44 15.17 21.97
N GLY A 27 -24.66 14.10 22.07
CA GLY A 27 -24.48 13.32 23.30
C GLY A 27 -25.67 12.43 23.70
N SER A 28 -26.81 12.50 23.00
CA SER A 28 -27.93 11.58 23.22
C SER A 28 -27.62 10.18 22.65
N PRO A 29 -28.16 9.09 23.25
CA PRO A 29 -27.94 7.74 22.78
C PRO A 29 -28.46 7.56 21.34
N ARG A 30 -27.53 7.39 20.41
CA ARG A 30 -27.75 7.09 19.00
C ARG A 30 -26.87 5.90 18.60
N TRP A 31 -27.38 5.06 17.72
CA TRP A 31 -26.67 3.90 17.19
C TRP A 31 -27.08 3.60 15.76
N ILE A 32 -26.26 2.86 15.05
CA ILE A 32 -26.60 2.23 13.78
C ILE A 32 -27.46 1.00 14.07
N SER A 33 -28.63 0.91 13.44
CA SER A 33 -29.54 -0.23 13.54
C SER A 33 -28.89 -1.49 12.96
N GLY A 34 -29.06 -2.62 13.64
CA GLY A 34 -28.43 -3.89 13.26
C GLY A 34 -29.11 -5.10 13.88
N THR A 35 -28.65 -6.27 13.46
CA THR A 35 -29.16 -7.57 13.89
C THR A 35 -28.39 -8.13 15.09
N PRO A 36 -28.89 -9.19 15.75
CA PRO A 36 -28.11 -9.91 16.76
C PRO A 36 -26.78 -10.47 16.23
N GLY A 37 -26.68 -10.80 14.94
CA GLY A 37 -25.43 -11.24 14.30
C GLY A 37 -24.37 -10.13 14.29
N ASP A 38 -24.80 -8.89 14.02
CA ASP A 38 -23.94 -7.70 14.07
C ASP A 38 -23.42 -7.44 15.48
N SER A 39 -24.16 -7.86 16.51
CA SER A 39 -23.77 -7.67 17.90
C SER A 39 -22.52 -8.49 18.27
N ALA A 40 -22.39 -9.70 17.73
CA ALA A 40 -21.19 -10.52 17.90
C ALA A 40 -20.00 -9.90 17.16
N PHE A 41 -20.23 -9.44 15.92
CA PHE A 41 -19.21 -8.75 15.13
C PHE A 41 -18.70 -7.49 15.85
N LEU A 42 -19.59 -6.66 16.37
CA LEU A 42 -19.31 -5.44 17.15
C LEU A 42 -18.60 -5.67 18.50
N THR A 43 -18.54 -6.92 18.96
CA THR A 43 -17.95 -7.27 20.26
C THR A 43 -16.58 -7.90 20.08
N ASP A 44 -16.43 -8.79 19.09
CA ASP A 44 -15.23 -9.60 18.96
C ASP A 44 -14.36 -9.21 17.75
N ALA A 45 -14.91 -8.53 16.73
CA ALA A 45 -14.11 -8.10 15.58
C ALA A 45 -13.31 -6.84 15.93
N GLN A 46 -12.04 -6.81 15.53
CA GLN A 46 -11.15 -5.67 15.68
C GLN A 46 -10.37 -5.46 14.38
N ILE A 47 -10.10 -4.20 14.06
CA ILE A 47 -9.25 -3.85 12.95
C ILE A 47 -7.80 -4.13 13.34
N SER A 48 -7.17 -5.07 12.64
CA SER A 48 -5.77 -5.43 12.84
C SER A 48 -4.84 -4.42 12.17
N HIS A 49 -5.21 -3.91 10.98
CA HIS A 49 -4.41 -2.94 10.23
C HIS A 49 -5.27 -1.86 9.57
N VAL A 50 -4.73 -0.64 9.46
CA VAL A 50 -5.34 0.46 8.69
C VAL A 50 -4.29 1.14 7.82
N PHE A 51 -4.47 1.07 6.51
CA PHE A 51 -3.79 1.95 5.57
C PHE A 51 -4.64 3.18 5.28
N ARG A 52 -4.06 4.38 5.48
CA ARG A 52 -4.74 5.65 5.21
C ARG A 52 -4.07 6.32 4.02
N VAL A 53 -4.78 6.38 2.90
CA VAL A 53 -4.37 7.16 1.73
C VAL A 53 -4.58 8.64 2.02
N THR A 54 -5.75 8.99 2.54
CA THR A 54 -6.07 10.34 3.04
C THR A 54 -6.89 10.22 4.33
N PRO A 55 -7.15 11.33 5.05
CA PRO A 55 -8.07 11.29 6.19
C PRO A 55 -9.49 10.79 5.86
N ARG A 56 -9.88 10.76 4.57
CA ARG A 56 -11.20 10.36 4.05
C ARG A 56 -11.15 9.10 3.17
N ARG A 57 -9.96 8.52 2.96
CA ARG A 57 -9.77 7.32 2.13
C ARG A 57 -8.90 6.34 2.88
N ILE A 58 -9.47 5.20 3.24
CA ILE A 58 -8.79 4.19 4.04
C ILE A 58 -9.06 2.79 3.48
N ILE A 59 -8.13 1.88 3.79
CA ILE A 59 -8.31 0.44 3.66
C ILE A 59 -8.03 -0.14 5.05
N ALA A 60 -8.93 -0.95 5.56
CA ALA A 60 -8.79 -1.60 6.86
C ALA A 60 -8.81 -3.11 6.68
N ARG A 61 -7.93 -3.81 7.39
CA ARG A 61 -7.98 -5.26 7.55
C ARG A 61 -8.61 -5.57 8.91
N LEU A 62 -9.51 -6.52 8.93
CA LEU A 62 -10.03 -7.12 10.15
C LEU A 62 -10.10 -8.63 9.99
N ASP A 63 -9.95 -9.33 11.09
CA ASP A 63 -9.97 -10.79 11.14
C ASP A 63 -11.06 -11.22 12.13
N PHE A 64 -11.98 -12.09 11.69
CA PHE A 64 -13.11 -12.52 12.51
C PHE A 64 -13.49 -13.96 12.20
N LYS A 65 -13.47 -14.81 13.23
CA LYS A 65 -13.85 -16.24 13.18
C LYS A 65 -13.19 -17.03 12.03
N GLY A 66 -11.88 -16.84 11.84
CA GLY A 66 -11.11 -17.55 10.81
C GLY A 66 -11.35 -17.04 9.37
N ARG A 67 -11.95 -15.85 9.24
CA ARG A 67 -12.08 -15.15 7.96
C ARG A 67 -11.34 -13.82 8.04
N THR A 68 -10.74 -13.42 6.93
CA THR A 68 -10.14 -12.11 6.77
C THR A 68 -11.03 -11.24 5.91
N PHE A 69 -11.19 -9.98 6.31
CA PHE A 69 -11.95 -8.98 5.57
C PHE A 69 -11.08 -7.75 5.33
N PHE A 70 -11.20 -7.19 4.14
CA PHE A 70 -10.64 -5.91 3.75
C PHE A 70 -11.78 -4.97 3.44
N SER A 71 -11.89 -3.88 4.20
CA SER A 71 -12.91 -2.86 3.96
C SER A 71 -12.26 -1.58 3.44
N THR A 72 -12.72 -1.10 2.29
CA THR A 72 -12.32 0.19 1.74
C THR A 72 -13.33 1.25 2.14
N LEU A 73 -12.89 2.50 2.16
CA LEU A 73 -13.76 3.65 2.28
C LEU A 73 -13.25 4.74 1.35
N GLY A 74 -14.12 5.20 0.45
CA GLY A 74 -13.77 6.20 -0.56
C GLY A 74 -12.83 5.70 -1.66
N LEU A 75 -12.69 4.38 -1.81
CA LEU A 75 -11.98 3.67 -2.88
C LEU A 75 -12.96 2.63 -3.43
N GLN A 76 -13.41 2.77 -4.68
CA GLN A 76 -14.51 2.00 -5.26
C GLN A 76 -14.14 1.39 -6.61
N GLY A 77 -14.92 0.39 -7.02
CA GLY A 77 -14.86 -0.22 -8.35
C GLY A 77 -13.69 -1.18 -8.52
N VAL A 78 -13.05 -1.58 -7.42
CA VAL A 78 -11.82 -2.36 -7.46
C VAL A 78 -12.16 -3.86 -7.50
N ALA A 79 -11.42 -4.61 -8.31
CA ALA A 79 -11.47 -6.07 -8.28
C ALA A 79 -11.05 -6.59 -6.90
N ALA A 80 -11.61 -7.73 -6.50
CA ALA A 80 -11.22 -8.37 -5.24
C ALA A 80 -9.74 -8.81 -5.31
N PRO A 81 -8.95 -8.55 -4.26
CA PRO A 81 -7.57 -9.04 -4.18
C PRO A 81 -7.49 -10.56 -4.27
N THR A 82 -6.33 -11.07 -4.69
CA THR A 82 -6.10 -12.52 -4.78
C THR A 82 -6.36 -13.20 -3.44
N GLY A 83 -7.24 -14.21 -3.46
CA GLY A 83 -7.67 -14.96 -2.27
C GLY A 83 -8.90 -14.40 -1.56
N LEU A 84 -9.51 -13.33 -2.08
CA LEU A 84 -10.72 -12.72 -1.55
C LEU A 84 -11.81 -12.64 -2.63
N GLU A 85 -13.04 -12.47 -2.18
CA GLU A 85 -14.21 -12.22 -3.01
C GLU A 85 -14.92 -10.94 -2.54
N ALA A 86 -15.78 -10.37 -3.39
CA ALA A 86 -16.62 -9.25 -2.99
C ALA A 86 -17.57 -9.70 -1.86
N GLY A 87 -17.55 -8.97 -0.75
CA GLY A 87 -18.39 -9.20 0.43
C GLY A 87 -19.50 -8.16 0.55
N GLU A 88 -20.46 -8.45 1.43
CA GLU A 88 -21.54 -7.52 1.74
C GLU A 88 -21.15 -6.54 2.85
N THR A 89 -21.62 -5.30 2.73
CA THR A 89 -21.55 -4.34 3.82
C THR A 89 -22.65 -4.64 4.85
N THR A 90 -22.25 -4.86 6.10
CA THR A 90 -23.18 -5.09 7.22
C THR A 90 -23.13 -3.95 8.23
N PRO A 91 -24.18 -3.74 9.04
CA PRO A 91 -24.16 -2.77 10.13
C PRO A 91 -22.97 -2.97 11.09
N GLY A 92 -22.63 -4.22 11.41
CA GLY A 92 -21.48 -4.55 12.26
C GLY A 92 -20.15 -4.11 11.64
N LEU A 93 -19.92 -4.46 10.37
CA LEU A 93 -18.71 -4.09 9.62
C LEU A 93 -18.53 -2.57 9.53
N VAL A 94 -19.58 -1.87 9.12
CA VAL A 94 -19.56 -0.40 9.00
C VAL A 94 -19.28 0.25 10.35
N SER A 95 -19.92 -0.24 11.41
CA SER A 95 -19.70 0.31 12.74
C SER A 95 -18.25 0.13 13.23
N VAL A 96 -17.67 -1.06 13.04
CA VAL A 96 -16.26 -1.32 13.39
C VAL A 96 -15.33 -0.43 12.56
N LEU A 97 -15.53 -0.39 11.23
CA LEU A 97 -14.73 0.42 10.31
C LEU A 97 -14.73 1.90 10.71
N LEU A 98 -15.90 2.47 10.98
CA LEU A 98 -16.04 3.90 11.32
C LEU A 98 -15.49 4.21 12.72
N ALA A 99 -15.72 3.33 13.70
CA ALA A 99 -15.28 3.54 15.08
C ALA A 99 -13.76 3.40 15.25
N GLU A 100 -13.15 2.38 14.65
CA GLU A 100 -11.72 2.07 14.82
C GLU A 100 -10.87 2.68 13.71
N GLY A 101 -11.32 2.62 12.45
CA GLY A 101 -10.65 3.22 11.32
C GLY A 101 -10.60 4.75 11.41
N LYS A 102 -11.61 5.34 12.07
CA LYS A 102 -11.75 6.78 12.32
C LYS A 102 -11.54 7.62 11.04
N PRO A 103 -12.23 7.33 9.92
CA PRO A 103 -12.24 8.20 8.73
C PRO A 103 -12.93 9.54 9.03
N ARG A 104 -12.50 10.63 8.40
CA ARG A 104 -13.22 11.91 8.47
C ARG A 104 -14.47 11.85 7.58
N PRO A 105 -15.58 12.48 7.98
CA PRO A 105 -16.74 12.63 7.10
C PRO A 105 -16.39 13.35 5.78
N VAL A 106 -17.04 12.92 4.70
CA VAL A 106 -17.03 13.61 3.39
C VAL A 106 -18.21 14.57 3.28
N ALA A 107 -19.33 14.23 3.92
CA ALA A 107 -20.53 15.06 3.98
C ALA A 107 -20.29 16.37 4.73
N THR A 108 -21.05 17.39 4.35
CA THR A 108 -21.09 18.68 5.02
C THR A 108 -21.77 18.58 6.39
N ALA A 109 -21.50 19.56 7.25
CA ALA A 109 -22.12 19.63 8.57
C ALA A 109 -23.66 19.66 8.52
N LEU A 110 -24.25 20.28 7.48
CA LEU A 110 -25.71 20.33 7.29
C LEU A 110 -26.29 18.99 6.85
N GLU A 111 -25.62 18.28 5.94
CA GLU A 111 -26.04 16.93 5.51
C GLU A 111 -25.97 15.95 6.67
N ILE A 112 -24.89 15.99 7.46
CA ILE A 112 -24.77 15.18 8.68
C ILE A 112 -25.92 15.50 9.62
N LYS A 113 -26.18 16.79 9.88
CA LYS A 113 -27.25 17.26 10.76
C LYS A 113 -28.62 16.71 10.33
N ASN A 114 -28.95 16.81 9.04
CA ASN A 114 -30.21 16.29 8.49
C ASN A 114 -30.40 14.79 8.72
N VAL A 115 -29.31 14.02 8.78
CA VAL A 115 -29.35 12.58 9.03
C VAL A 115 -29.40 12.26 10.53
N VAL A 116 -28.53 12.87 11.34
CA VAL A 116 -28.33 12.48 12.74
C VAL A 116 -29.32 13.13 13.71
N GLU A 117 -29.92 14.26 13.33
CA GLU A 117 -30.95 14.94 14.16
C GLU A 117 -32.34 14.37 13.99
N PHE A 118 -32.55 13.46 13.03
CA PHE A 118 -33.88 12.97 12.70
C PHE A 118 -34.62 12.42 13.93
N THR A 119 -33.94 11.64 14.78
CA THR A 119 -34.46 11.14 16.05
C THR A 119 -33.33 10.61 16.95
N ASP A 120 -33.63 10.33 18.21
CA ASP A 120 -32.78 9.61 19.16
C ASP A 120 -33.63 8.94 20.26
N ARG A 121 -33.00 8.11 21.09
CA ARG A 121 -33.70 7.33 22.12
C ARG A 121 -34.39 8.16 23.20
N ASN A 122 -33.93 9.39 23.45
CA ASN A 122 -34.53 10.27 24.45
C ASN A 122 -35.79 10.96 23.90
N GLN A 123 -35.83 11.25 22.59
CA GLN A 123 -36.98 11.87 21.93
C GLN A 123 -38.06 10.86 21.54
N ASP A 124 -37.66 9.68 21.07
CA ASP A 124 -38.58 8.62 20.65
C ASP A 124 -38.25 7.29 21.33
N PRO A 125 -39.13 6.78 22.23
CA PRO A 125 -38.92 5.49 22.86
C PRO A 125 -38.92 4.30 21.91
N SER A 126 -39.50 4.46 20.71
CA SER A 126 -39.54 3.45 19.65
C SER A 126 -38.32 3.48 18.72
N TYR A 127 -37.37 4.39 18.96
CA TYR A 127 -36.13 4.48 18.21
C TYR A 127 -35.35 3.15 18.22
N ASP A 128 -35.07 2.64 17.02
CA ASP A 128 -34.40 1.38 16.75
C ASP A 128 -32.99 1.55 16.15
N GLY A 129 -32.60 2.79 15.81
CA GLY A 129 -31.28 3.14 15.28
C GLY A 129 -31.36 3.86 13.93
N HIS A 130 -30.23 4.35 13.44
CA HIS A 130 -30.11 4.86 12.07
C HIS A 130 -29.78 3.73 11.10
N ASP A 131 -30.28 3.84 9.86
CA ASP A 131 -29.85 2.96 8.77
C ASP A 131 -28.34 3.12 8.51
N TYR A 132 -27.63 1.98 8.52
CA TYR A 132 -26.18 1.94 8.33
C TYR A 132 -25.76 2.49 6.96
N THR A 133 -26.57 2.31 5.92
CA THR A 133 -26.27 2.81 4.57
C THR A 133 -26.32 4.33 4.52
N VAL A 134 -27.24 4.93 5.28
CA VAL A 134 -27.37 6.39 5.38
C VAL A 134 -26.19 6.98 6.17
N ILE A 135 -25.79 6.33 7.27
CA ILE A 135 -24.63 6.76 8.05
C ILE A 135 -23.32 6.56 7.26
N ALA A 136 -23.15 5.44 6.56
CA ALA A 136 -21.97 5.16 5.74
C ALA A 136 -21.74 6.26 4.69
N LYS A 137 -22.79 6.69 3.99
CA LYS A 137 -22.74 7.77 2.98
C LYS A 137 -22.18 9.11 3.52
N LEU A 138 -22.28 9.37 4.83
CA LEU A 138 -21.68 10.57 5.43
C LEU A 138 -20.14 10.54 5.39
N PHE A 139 -19.56 9.34 5.34
CA PHE A 139 -18.10 9.12 5.28
C PHE A 139 -17.61 8.77 3.89
N GLY A 140 -18.46 8.21 3.03
CA GLY A 140 -18.17 7.80 1.67
C GLY A 140 -18.61 6.35 1.44
N GLU A 141 -18.59 5.91 0.19
CA GLU A 141 -18.93 4.51 -0.10
C GLU A 141 -17.90 3.55 0.51
N ILE A 142 -18.39 2.40 0.95
CA ILE A 142 -17.63 1.35 1.59
C ILE A 142 -17.75 0.10 0.71
N GLU A 143 -16.63 -0.48 0.31
CA GLU A 143 -16.60 -1.82 -0.28
C GLU A 143 -15.95 -2.80 0.70
N VAL A 144 -16.36 -4.05 0.65
CA VAL A 144 -15.85 -5.12 1.50
C VAL A 144 -15.39 -6.24 0.59
N PHE A 145 -14.21 -6.78 0.90
CA PHE A 145 -13.70 -8.02 0.35
C PHE A 145 -13.50 -9.00 1.50
N GLU A 146 -13.88 -10.26 1.30
CA GLU A 146 -13.77 -11.30 2.33
C GLU A 146 -13.35 -12.65 1.74
N GLY A 147 -12.72 -13.48 2.57
CA GLY A 147 -12.28 -14.80 2.16
C GLY A 147 -11.90 -15.67 3.35
N GLU A 148 -11.17 -16.75 3.07
CA GLU A 148 -10.48 -17.52 4.11
C GLU A 148 -9.40 -16.67 4.81
N GLU A 149 -8.83 -17.21 5.88
CA GLU A 149 -7.77 -16.52 6.62
C GLU A 149 -6.54 -16.26 5.73
N ILE A 150 -6.22 -14.99 5.53
CA ILE A 150 -5.02 -14.55 4.81
C ILE A 150 -3.93 -14.27 5.85
N ALA A 151 -2.71 -14.76 5.63
CA ALA A 151 -1.59 -14.50 6.54
C ALA A 151 -1.35 -13.00 6.76
N GLU A 152 -0.93 -12.61 7.96
CA GLU A 152 -0.69 -11.19 8.28
C GLU A 152 0.36 -10.54 7.35
N SER A 153 1.36 -11.31 6.93
CA SER A 153 2.40 -10.89 5.97
C SER A 153 1.85 -10.44 4.62
N GLU A 154 0.70 -10.98 4.20
CA GLU A 154 0.06 -10.70 2.91
C GLU A 154 -0.81 -9.44 2.94
N THR A 155 -0.98 -8.80 4.11
CA THR A 155 -1.83 -7.61 4.26
C THR A 155 -1.42 -6.49 3.30
N TRP A 156 -0.12 -6.23 3.17
CA TRP A 156 0.36 -5.14 2.30
C TRP A 156 0.26 -5.48 0.82
N ARG A 157 0.35 -6.76 0.42
CA ARG A 157 0.04 -7.19 -0.95
C ARG A 157 -1.43 -6.90 -1.27
N ALA A 158 -2.34 -7.32 -0.40
CA ALA A 158 -3.77 -7.08 -0.60
C ALA A 158 -4.09 -5.58 -0.65
N TYR A 159 -3.49 -4.75 0.22
CA TYR A 159 -3.62 -3.29 0.12
C TYR A 159 -3.08 -2.74 -1.20
N TYR A 160 -1.95 -3.27 -1.70
CA TYR A 160 -1.37 -2.88 -2.97
C TYR A 160 -2.28 -3.18 -4.15
N GLU A 161 -2.86 -4.38 -4.21
CA GLU A 161 -3.83 -4.76 -5.25
C GLU A 161 -5.07 -3.86 -5.24
N ILE A 162 -5.61 -3.55 -4.06
CA ILE A 162 -6.74 -2.59 -3.94
C ILE A 162 -6.32 -1.20 -4.43
N CYS A 163 -5.11 -0.76 -4.09
CA CYS A 163 -4.61 0.55 -4.54
C CYS A 163 -4.43 0.58 -6.06
N LEU A 164 -3.82 -0.45 -6.65
CA LEU A 164 -3.63 -0.57 -8.10
C LEU A 164 -4.96 -0.56 -8.84
N GLY A 165 -5.90 -1.40 -8.42
CA GLY A 165 -7.21 -1.43 -9.07
C GLY A 165 -7.94 -0.10 -9.00
N TYR A 166 -7.78 0.66 -7.91
CA TYR A 166 -8.36 2.00 -7.82
C TYR A 166 -7.67 3.03 -8.71
N VAL A 167 -6.34 2.96 -8.84
CA VAL A 167 -5.54 3.85 -9.71
C VAL A 167 -5.99 3.74 -11.16
N SER A 168 -6.38 2.57 -11.63
CA SER A 168 -6.93 2.35 -12.98
C SER A 168 -8.18 3.18 -13.30
N PHE A 169 -8.91 3.64 -12.28
CA PHE A 169 -10.10 4.50 -12.43
C PHE A 169 -9.84 5.98 -12.15
N MET A 170 -8.62 6.33 -11.73
CA MET A 170 -8.24 7.70 -11.44
C MET A 170 -7.72 8.40 -12.69
N ASP A 171 -7.99 9.71 -12.78
CA ASP A 171 -7.30 10.58 -13.73
C ASP A 171 -5.89 10.89 -13.17
N THR A 172 -4.94 10.03 -13.48
CA THR A 172 -3.55 10.07 -13.01
C THR A 172 -2.57 10.00 -14.19
N TRP A 173 -1.29 10.25 -13.93
CA TRP A 173 -0.23 10.12 -14.93
C TRP A 173 0.13 8.66 -15.24
N ILE A 174 -0.28 7.71 -14.38
CA ILE A 174 -0.02 6.28 -14.53
C ILE A 174 -0.90 5.71 -15.65
N GLU A 175 -0.28 5.22 -16.71
CA GLU A 175 -0.96 4.61 -17.85
C GLU A 175 -1.30 3.13 -17.60
N GLU A 176 -2.20 2.58 -18.43
CA GLU A 176 -2.67 1.18 -18.36
C GLU A 176 -1.50 0.17 -18.38
N ASN A 177 -0.59 0.28 -19.35
CA ASN A 177 0.60 -0.57 -19.45
C ASN A 177 1.51 -0.49 -18.20
N THR A 178 1.54 0.66 -17.54
CA THR A 178 2.29 0.82 -16.28
C THR A 178 1.61 0.08 -15.15
N THR A 179 0.28 0.15 -15.10
CA THR A 179 -0.51 -0.59 -14.11
C THR A 179 -0.35 -2.10 -14.29
N GLU A 180 -0.44 -2.61 -15.53
CA GLU A 180 -0.19 -4.02 -15.85
C GLU A 180 1.21 -4.47 -15.40
N ALA A 181 2.25 -3.65 -15.67
CA ALA A 181 3.60 -3.97 -15.22
C ALA A 181 3.74 -3.99 -13.69
N LEU A 182 3.05 -3.07 -13.00
CA LEU A 182 3.01 -3.01 -11.54
C LEU A 182 2.24 -4.17 -10.92
N GLU A 183 1.19 -4.67 -11.57
CA GLU A 183 0.42 -5.84 -11.14
C GLU A 183 1.32 -7.09 -11.09
N THR A 184 2.26 -7.26 -12.03
CA THR A 184 3.20 -8.40 -12.00
C THR A 184 4.05 -8.46 -10.73
N LEU A 185 4.24 -7.34 -10.03
CA LEU A 185 4.98 -7.32 -8.77
C LEU A 185 4.24 -8.03 -7.63
N THR A 186 2.94 -8.32 -7.78
CA THR A 186 2.17 -9.11 -6.81
C THR A 186 2.67 -10.55 -6.69
N ASP A 187 3.29 -11.08 -7.75
CA ASP A 187 3.90 -12.42 -7.76
C ASP A 187 5.09 -12.54 -6.79
N LEU A 188 5.64 -11.42 -6.33
CA LEU A 188 6.79 -11.36 -5.42
C LEU A 188 6.39 -11.36 -3.94
N SER A 189 5.13 -11.67 -3.61
CA SER A 189 4.60 -11.50 -2.24
C SER A 189 5.36 -12.31 -1.20
N GLU A 190 5.61 -13.57 -1.51
CA GLU A 190 6.38 -14.48 -0.66
C GLU A 190 7.86 -14.08 -0.53
N LEU A 191 8.36 -13.24 -1.44
CA LEU A 191 9.74 -12.77 -1.47
C LEU A 191 9.95 -11.48 -0.66
N GLY A 192 8.88 -10.93 -0.07
CA GLY A 192 8.95 -9.82 0.88
C GLY A 192 9.21 -8.47 0.24
N LEU A 193 8.63 -8.22 -0.93
CA LEU A 193 8.63 -6.90 -1.58
C LEU A 193 8.00 -5.85 -0.63
N PRO A 194 8.56 -4.63 -0.50
CA PRO A 194 8.07 -3.64 0.45
C PRO A 194 6.80 -2.91 -0.04
N TYR A 195 5.69 -3.63 -0.27
CA TYR A 195 4.45 -3.08 -0.85
C TYR A 195 3.92 -1.81 -0.17
N GLN A 196 4.13 -1.63 1.13
CA GLN A 196 3.71 -0.42 1.86
C GLN A 196 4.17 0.89 1.18
N ILE A 197 5.39 0.93 0.65
CA ILE A 197 5.92 2.14 0.00
C ILE A 197 5.30 2.33 -1.39
N LEU A 198 5.01 1.22 -2.09
CA LEU A 198 4.34 1.23 -3.38
C LEU A 198 2.91 1.72 -3.24
N CYS A 199 2.15 1.21 -2.26
CA CYS A 199 0.77 1.65 -1.98
C CYS A 199 0.65 3.18 -1.85
N ARG A 200 1.64 3.84 -1.24
CA ARG A 200 1.63 5.31 -1.09
C ARG A 200 1.98 6.01 -2.39
N ALA A 201 3.03 5.56 -3.06
CA ALA A 201 3.53 6.21 -4.27
C ALA A 201 2.57 6.14 -5.46
N LEU A 202 1.66 5.15 -5.45
CA LEU A 202 0.55 5.06 -6.40
C LEU A 202 -0.38 6.29 -6.42
N PHE A 203 -0.43 7.05 -5.32
CA PHE A 203 -1.25 8.26 -5.20
C PHE A 203 -0.45 9.54 -5.35
N ASP A 204 0.86 9.47 -5.65
CA ASP A 204 1.69 10.65 -5.84
C ASP A 204 1.41 11.28 -7.22
N ALA A 205 1.15 12.58 -7.21
CA ALA A 205 0.96 13.37 -8.44
C ALA A 205 2.27 13.57 -9.22
N ASP A 206 3.42 13.45 -8.54
CA ASP A 206 4.73 13.50 -9.17
C ASP A 206 5.23 12.07 -9.45
N PRO A 207 5.49 11.72 -10.72
CA PRO A 207 5.97 10.38 -11.08
C PRO A 207 7.30 9.98 -10.42
N ALA A 208 8.11 10.95 -10.00
CA ALA A 208 9.32 10.67 -9.25
C ALA A 208 9.05 9.88 -7.96
N GLY A 209 7.87 10.03 -7.34
CA GLY A 209 7.47 9.29 -6.15
C GLY A 209 7.43 7.78 -6.39
N LEU A 210 6.80 7.34 -7.48
CA LEU A 210 6.71 5.93 -7.86
C LEU A 210 8.08 5.36 -8.24
N PHE A 211 8.88 6.11 -9.01
CA PHE A 211 10.26 5.73 -9.31
C PHE A 211 11.07 5.47 -8.02
N LEU A 212 11.00 6.38 -7.04
CA LEU A 212 11.72 6.22 -5.77
C LEU A 212 11.21 5.03 -4.95
N ALA A 213 9.91 4.74 -5.00
CA ALA A 213 9.32 3.58 -4.35
C ALA A 213 9.80 2.27 -4.98
N LEU A 214 9.82 2.17 -6.31
CA LEU A 214 10.39 1.03 -7.04
C LEU A 214 11.89 0.88 -6.77
N TYR A 215 12.64 1.99 -6.77
CA TYR A 215 14.07 1.98 -6.42
C TYR A 215 14.31 1.41 -5.01
N ARG A 216 13.49 1.79 -4.04
CA ARG A 216 13.56 1.26 -2.66
C ARG A 216 13.29 -0.24 -2.58
N CYS A 217 12.51 -0.82 -3.50
CA CYS A 217 12.37 -2.28 -3.60
C CYS A 217 13.73 -2.95 -3.91
N LEU A 218 14.58 -2.31 -4.71
CA LEU A 218 15.94 -2.79 -4.96
C LEU A 218 16.87 -2.49 -3.77
N GLU A 219 16.78 -1.30 -3.15
CA GLU A 219 17.56 -0.96 -1.95
C GLU A 219 17.33 -1.96 -0.81
N ALA A 220 16.11 -2.45 -0.66
CA ALA A 220 15.72 -3.41 0.38
C ALA A 220 16.56 -4.71 0.36
N ILE A 221 17.22 -5.01 -0.75
CA ILE A 221 18.04 -6.22 -0.93
C ILE A 221 19.52 -5.92 -1.23
N TYR A 222 19.99 -4.67 -1.11
CA TYR A 222 21.41 -4.32 -1.31
C TYR A 222 22.36 -5.09 -0.40
N ALA A 223 21.95 -5.32 0.84
CA ALA A 223 22.77 -6.03 1.81
C ALA A 223 22.74 -7.56 1.59
N PHE A 224 21.90 -8.10 0.70
CA PHE A 224 21.72 -9.54 0.52
C PHE A 224 23.04 -10.26 0.24
N ALA A 225 23.73 -9.90 -0.86
CA ALA A 225 24.92 -10.64 -1.30
C ALA A 225 26.05 -10.59 -0.26
N ALA A 226 26.32 -9.41 0.31
CA ALA A 226 27.33 -9.25 1.35
C ALA A 226 26.97 -10.00 2.64
N SER A 227 25.72 -9.91 3.08
CA SER A 227 25.26 -10.56 4.32
C SER A 227 25.26 -12.07 4.20
N THR A 228 24.86 -12.61 3.05
CA THR A 228 24.89 -14.05 2.77
C THR A 228 26.33 -14.58 2.71
N ARG A 229 27.27 -13.85 2.07
CA ARG A 229 28.69 -14.22 2.08
C ARG A 229 29.27 -14.23 3.51
N ILE A 230 28.95 -13.22 4.31
CA ILE A 230 29.39 -13.14 5.71
C ILE A 230 28.77 -14.26 6.55
N ALA A 231 27.46 -14.50 6.41
CA ALA A 231 26.76 -15.58 7.10
C ALA A 231 27.44 -16.93 6.82
N SER A 232 27.69 -17.23 5.55
CA SER A 232 28.37 -18.45 5.12
C SER A 232 29.79 -18.54 5.68
N ALA A 233 30.59 -17.48 5.59
CA ALA A 233 31.95 -17.45 6.12
C ALA A 233 32.02 -17.64 7.65
N LEU A 234 30.97 -17.27 8.37
CA LEU A 234 30.86 -17.43 9.82
C LEU A 234 30.14 -18.74 10.24
N GLY A 235 29.67 -19.55 9.28
CA GLY A 235 28.88 -20.75 9.57
C GLY A 235 27.51 -20.45 10.20
N PHE A 236 26.95 -19.26 9.95
CA PHE A 236 25.64 -18.86 10.43
C PHE A 236 24.54 -19.29 9.46
N ASN A 237 23.60 -20.11 9.94
CA ASN A 237 22.51 -20.68 9.13
C ASN A 237 21.17 -19.92 9.24
N GLY A 238 21.18 -18.72 9.81
CA GLY A 238 19.97 -17.90 9.96
C GLY A 238 19.74 -16.94 8.78
N PRO A 239 18.66 -16.13 8.83
CA PRO A 239 18.32 -15.21 7.75
C PRO A 239 19.39 -14.14 7.52
N TRP A 240 19.70 -13.83 6.27
CA TRP A 240 20.67 -12.78 5.89
C TRP A 240 20.33 -11.41 6.51
N LYS A 241 19.03 -11.10 6.65
CA LYS A 241 18.53 -9.86 7.29
C LYS A 241 19.06 -9.71 8.71
N THR A 242 19.18 -10.82 9.45
CA THR A 242 19.75 -10.82 10.82
C THR A 242 21.19 -10.33 10.80
N VAL A 243 22.00 -10.84 9.87
CA VAL A 243 23.39 -10.42 9.71
C VAL A 243 23.47 -8.96 9.32
N ALA A 244 22.66 -8.50 8.36
CA ALA A 244 22.62 -7.10 7.95
C ALA A 244 22.30 -6.15 9.13
N ILE A 245 21.27 -6.49 9.92
CA ILE A 245 20.87 -5.70 11.10
C ILE A 245 21.99 -5.62 12.13
N VAL A 246 22.64 -6.76 12.43
CA VAL A 246 23.74 -6.80 13.40
C VAL A 246 24.93 -5.98 12.91
N LEU A 247 25.30 -6.08 11.63
CA LEU A 247 26.40 -5.30 11.04
C LEU A 247 26.11 -3.79 11.10
N GLU A 248 24.88 -3.36 10.81
CA GLU A 248 24.52 -1.94 10.92
C GLU A 248 24.55 -1.47 12.39
N GLN A 249 23.99 -2.24 13.31
CA GLN A 249 23.88 -1.83 14.72
C GLN A 249 25.21 -1.84 15.47
N GLN A 250 26.07 -2.84 15.21
CA GLN A 250 27.29 -3.03 16.00
C GLN A 250 28.48 -2.23 15.46
N ILE A 251 28.58 -2.07 14.14
CA ILE A 251 29.75 -1.45 13.50
C ILE A 251 29.39 -0.36 12.49
N GLY A 252 28.11 0.00 12.36
CA GLY A 252 27.65 1.04 11.44
C GLY A 252 27.85 0.68 9.97
N TRP A 253 28.00 -0.61 9.65
CA TRP A 253 28.22 -1.04 8.27
C TRP A 253 26.97 -0.83 7.43
N ARG A 254 27.15 -0.32 6.20
CA ARG A 254 26.10 -0.16 5.19
C ARG A 254 26.62 -0.59 3.82
N PRO A 255 25.76 -1.23 2.99
CA PRO A 255 26.15 -1.57 1.63
C PRO A 255 26.44 -0.30 0.81
N ARG A 256 27.41 -0.39 -0.10
CA ARG A 256 27.71 0.71 -1.04
C ARG A 256 26.64 0.73 -2.12
N GLU A 257 25.83 1.79 -2.17
CA GLU A 257 24.62 1.87 -3.01
C GLU A 257 24.89 1.57 -4.49
N GLU A 258 25.78 2.33 -5.15
CA GLU A 258 26.03 2.21 -6.60
C GLU A 258 26.53 0.81 -6.99
N SER A 259 27.50 0.25 -6.25
CA SER A 259 28.03 -1.09 -6.55
C SER A 259 27.03 -2.20 -6.24
N SER A 260 26.21 -2.03 -5.19
CA SER A 260 25.18 -3.02 -4.85
C SER A 260 24.09 -3.03 -5.92
N LEU A 261 23.70 -1.86 -6.42
CA LEU A 261 22.74 -1.76 -7.51
C LEU A 261 23.27 -2.40 -8.80
N ALA A 262 24.56 -2.20 -9.13
CA ALA A 262 25.18 -2.86 -10.28
C ALA A 262 25.21 -4.39 -10.12
N GLU A 263 25.53 -4.91 -8.93
CA GLU A 263 25.50 -6.36 -8.63
C GLU A 263 24.08 -6.94 -8.76
N LEU A 264 23.04 -6.16 -8.41
CA LEU A 264 21.66 -6.55 -8.63
C LEU A 264 21.27 -6.48 -10.11
N PHE A 265 21.58 -5.39 -10.81
CA PHE A 265 21.24 -5.23 -12.23
C PHE A 265 21.89 -6.29 -13.11
N ALA A 266 23.06 -6.81 -12.75
CA ALA A 266 23.69 -7.94 -13.41
C ALA A 266 22.86 -9.25 -13.38
N LYS A 267 21.80 -9.29 -12.57
CA LYS A 267 20.85 -10.41 -12.49
C LYS A 267 19.59 -10.21 -13.36
N SER A 268 19.44 -9.07 -14.00
CA SER A 268 18.28 -8.75 -14.84
C SER A 268 18.57 -9.00 -16.32
N ASN A 269 17.51 -9.14 -17.12
CA ASN A 269 17.61 -9.28 -18.55
C ASN A 269 18.26 -8.02 -19.18
N GLU A 270 19.26 -8.23 -20.05
CA GLU A 270 19.97 -7.16 -20.74
C GLU A 270 19.05 -6.26 -21.57
N VAL A 271 17.93 -6.78 -22.08
CA VAL A 271 16.91 -5.98 -22.77
C VAL A 271 16.34 -4.92 -21.83
N HIS A 272 15.94 -5.29 -20.62
CA HIS A 272 15.40 -4.35 -19.63
C HIS A 272 16.44 -3.30 -19.22
N LEU A 273 17.71 -3.69 -19.13
CA LEU A 273 18.81 -2.76 -18.81
C LEU A 273 19.06 -1.75 -19.93
N CYS A 274 18.95 -2.17 -21.19
CA CYS A 274 19.01 -1.28 -22.34
C CYS A 274 17.84 -0.28 -22.37
N ASP A 275 16.63 -0.74 -22.06
CA ASP A 275 15.41 0.08 -22.10
C ASP A 275 15.48 1.26 -21.11
N ILE A 276 16.31 1.17 -20.05
CA ILE A 276 16.60 2.32 -19.17
C ILE A 276 17.10 3.52 -19.97
N PHE A 277 18.01 3.34 -20.93
CA PHE A 277 18.60 4.46 -21.68
C PHE A 277 17.57 5.15 -22.57
N GLU A 278 16.70 4.37 -23.20
CA GLU A 278 15.59 4.90 -24.00
C GLU A 278 14.63 5.74 -23.16
N CYS A 279 14.40 5.36 -21.89
CA CYS A 279 13.57 6.15 -20.97
C CYS A 279 14.15 7.55 -20.67
N PHE A 280 15.45 7.76 -20.89
CA PHE A 280 16.11 9.08 -20.79
C PHE A 280 16.31 9.75 -22.16
N GLY A 281 15.71 9.23 -23.23
CA GLY A 281 15.89 9.75 -24.59
C GLY A 281 17.30 9.52 -25.15
N GLU A 282 18.05 8.58 -24.59
CA GLU A 282 19.41 8.26 -25.03
C GLU A 282 19.42 7.06 -25.99
N GLN A 283 20.46 7.01 -26.82
CA GLN A 283 20.67 5.87 -27.69
C GLN A 283 20.93 4.61 -26.87
N ARG A 284 20.24 3.53 -27.24
CA ARG A 284 20.44 2.21 -26.66
C ARG A 284 21.92 1.79 -26.79
N PRO A 285 22.60 1.46 -25.68
CA PRO A 285 23.96 0.95 -25.74
C PRO A 285 23.98 -0.46 -26.35
N ASP A 286 25.12 -0.84 -26.92
CA ASP A 286 25.36 -2.22 -27.31
C ASP A 286 25.37 -3.12 -26.08
N ILE A 287 24.86 -4.34 -26.25
CA ILE A 287 24.88 -5.37 -25.22
C ILE A 287 26.34 -5.78 -24.96
N GLY A 288 26.74 -5.84 -23.68
CA GLY A 288 28.10 -6.22 -23.30
C GLY A 288 28.37 -6.12 -21.80
N GLU A 289 29.62 -6.43 -21.43
CA GLU A 289 30.06 -6.69 -20.04
C GLU A 289 29.80 -5.55 -19.04
N ASN A 290 29.60 -4.30 -19.51
CA ASN A 290 29.41 -3.13 -18.64
C ASN A 290 27.97 -2.60 -18.60
N LEU A 291 27.02 -3.25 -19.29
CA LEU A 291 25.66 -2.75 -19.42
C LEU A 291 24.97 -2.55 -18.06
N ALA A 292 25.09 -3.54 -17.16
CA ALA A 292 24.53 -3.48 -15.82
C ALA A 292 25.09 -2.31 -14.99
N GLU A 293 26.41 -2.08 -15.04
CA GLU A 293 27.05 -0.97 -14.33
C GLU A 293 26.60 0.38 -14.88
N MET A 294 26.54 0.52 -16.22
CA MET A 294 26.08 1.75 -16.85
C MET A 294 24.62 2.06 -16.52
N ALA A 295 23.74 1.07 -16.61
CA ALA A 295 22.33 1.19 -16.25
C ALA A 295 22.13 1.52 -14.76
N ALA A 296 22.83 0.81 -13.86
CA ALA A 296 22.79 1.05 -12.42
C ALA A 296 23.24 2.48 -12.09
N LYS A 297 24.34 2.94 -12.68
CA LYS A 297 24.85 4.31 -12.51
C LYS A 297 23.85 5.36 -12.99
N LYS A 298 23.14 5.09 -14.09
CA LYS A 298 22.10 5.98 -14.62
C LYS A 298 20.93 6.11 -13.64
N THR A 299 20.37 4.98 -13.22
CA THR A 299 19.28 4.92 -12.25
C THR A 299 19.68 5.55 -10.91
N TYR A 300 20.88 5.28 -10.43
CA TYR A 300 21.43 5.86 -9.21
C TYR A 300 21.59 7.38 -9.28
N LYS A 301 22.08 7.90 -10.41
CA LYS A 301 22.18 9.34 -10.64
C LYS A 301 20.81 10.02 -10.60
N LEU A 302 19.79 9.43 -11.23
CA LEU A 302 18.42 9.95 -11.16
C LEU A 302 17.92 9.97 -9.71
N ARG A 303 18.05 8.86 -8.97
CA ARG A 303 17.70 8.81 -7.54
C ARG A 303 18.40 9.91 -6.74
N ASN A 304 19.70 10.05 -6.90
CA ASN A 304 20.46 11.10 -6.19
C ASN A 304 20.02 12.51 -6.56
N HIS A 305 19.66 12.74 -7.81
CA HIS A 305 19.14 14.03 -8.26
C HIS A 305 17.78 14.35 -7.61
N LEU A 306 16.90 13.36 -7.49
CA LEU A 306 15.57 13.52 -6.88
C LEU A 306 15.64 13.75 -5.37
N VAL A 307 16.55 13.08 -4.65
CA VAL A 307 16.62 13.16 -3.18
C VAL A 307 17.56 14.25 -2.66
N HIS A 308 18.51 14.73 -3.46
CA HIS A 308 19.46 15.77 -3.06
C HIS A 308 19.24 17.06 -3.84
N TYR A 309 18.67 18.06 -3.17
CA TYR A 309 18.69 19.42 -3.69
C TYR A 309 20.14 19.90 -3.82
N ARG A 310 20.60 20.04 -5.06
CA ARG A 310 21.92 20.60 -5.37
C ARG A 310 21.76 21.81 -6.28
N PRO A 311 22.03 23.04 -5.78
CA PRO A 311 21.83 24.28 -6.53
C PRO A 311 22.50 24.33 -7.92
N ILE A 312 23.60 23.59 -8.10
CA ILE A 312 24.40 23.55 -9.34
C ILE A 312 23.80 22.62 -10.40
N HIS A 313 22.94 21.67 -10.02
CA HIS A 313 22.43 20.61 -10.91
C HIS A 313 21.00 20.83 -11.40
N HIS A 314 20.53 22.08 -11.47
CA HIS A 314 19.17 22.45 -11.90
C HIS A 314 18.82 22.12 -13.38
N THR A 315 19.51 21.17 -14.02
CA THR A 315 19.46 20.91 -15.47
C THR A 315 19.10 19.48 -15.87
N VAL A 316 18.63 18.60 -14.97
CA VAL A 316 17.78 17.49 -15.46
C VAL A 316 16.39 18.07 -15.59
N GLU A 317 16.03 18.48 -16.80
CA GLU A 317 14.64 18.83 -17.09
C GLU A 317 13.82 17.55 -16.93
N HIS A 318 13.17 17.38 -15.78
CA HIS A 318 12.29 16.24 -15.44
C HIS A 318 11.22 15.93 -16.52
N LYS A 319 11.03 16.85 -17.47
CA LYS A 319 10.15 16.77 -18.64
C LYS A 319 10.62 15.75 -19.68
N ASP A 320 11.91 15.43 -19.74
CA ASP A 320 12.45 14.56 -20.79
C ASP A 320 12.41 13.07 -20.41
N ILE A 321 12.11 12.75 -19.13
CA ILE A 321 12.04 11.37 -18.64
C ILE A 321 10.70 10.76 -19.01
N GLN A 322 10.74 9.60 -19.68
CA GLN A 322 9.56 8.80 -19.99
C GLN A 322 9.14 8.01 -18.74
N TRP A 323 8.42 8.67 -17.82
CA TRP A 323 8.14 8.12 -16.48
C TRP A 323 7.38 6.79 -16.48
N ASN A 324 6.34 6.64 -17.31
CA ASN A 324 5.61 5.38 -17.44
C ASN A 324 6.53 4.25 -17.89
N ASN A 325 7.30 4.46 -18.96
CA ASN A 325 8.27 3.48 -19.47
C ASN A 325 9.35 3.15 -18.43
N LEU A 326 9.82 4.15 -17.68
CA LEU A 326 10.81 3.93 -16.63
C LEU A 326 10.26 3.05 -15.50
N CYS A 327 9.02 3.28 -15.08
CA CYS A 327 8.37 2.48 -14.03
C CYS A 327 8.08 1.05 -14.51
N ILE A 328 7.67 0.88 -15.76
CA ILE A 328 7.51 -0.44 -16.40
C ILE A 328 8.85 -1.17 -16.40
N THR A 329 9.91 -0.54 -16.90
CA THR A 329 11.25 -1.13 -16.99
C THR A 329 11.79 -1.50 -15.62
N LEU A 330 11.63 -0.63 -14.61
CA LEU A 330 12.05 -0.95 -13.24
C LEU A 330 11.24 -2.09 -12.63
N SER A 331 9.94 -2.18 -12.90
CA SER A 331 9.12 -3.28 -12.39
C SER A 331 9.61 -4.62 -12.93
N LYS A 332 9.95 -4.70 -14.22
CA LYS A 332 10.55 -5.88 -14.85
C LYS A 332 11.91 -6.22 -14.25
N ILE A 333 12.78 -5.22 -14.04
CA ILE A 333 14.08 -5.43 -13.40
C ILE A 333 13.91 -5.95 -11.97
N ILE A 334 12.99 -5.38 -11.18
CA ILE A 334 12.69 -5.83 -9.82
C ILE A 334 12.27 -7.30 -9.84
N LEU A 335 11.38 -7.68 -10.76
CA LEU A 335 10.93 -9.05 -10.94
C LEU A 335 12.11 -10.00 -11.20
N ASP A 336 12.93 -9.71 -12.22
CA ASP A 336 14.10 -10.52 -12.58
C ASP A 336 15.06 -10.68 -11.38
N VAL A 337 15.35 -9.56 -10.70
CA VAL A 337 16.30 -9.50 -9.60
C VAL A 337 15.79 -10.31 -8.41
N TYR A 338 14.53 -10.14 -8.01
CA TYR A 338 13.98 -10.85 -6.86
C TYR A 338 13.94 -12.36 -7.10
N TYR A 339 13.50 -12.79 -8.28
CA TYR A 339 13.54 -14.22 -8.63
C TYR A 339 14.97 -14.77 -8.66
N SER A 340 15.92 -14.06 -9.28
CA SER A 340 17.33 -14.49 -9.30
C SER A 340 17.95 -14.58 -7.91
N VAL A 341 17.55 -13.70 -7.00
CA VAL A 341 18.10 -13.62 -5.63
C VAL A 341 17.51 -14.67 -4.70
N PHE A 342 16.19 -14.87 -4.74
CA PHE A 342 15.48 -15.69 -3.75
C PHE A 342 15.01 -17.05 -4.27
N MET A 343 14.91 -17.21 -5.60
CA MET A 343 14.61 -18.48 -6.25
C MET A 343 15.73 -18.86 -7.22
N PRO A 344 16.98 -18.98 -6.74
CA PRO A 344 18.06 -19.41 -7.60
C PRO A 344 17.68 -20.79 -8.16
N ALA A 345 17.80 -20.95 -9.49
CA ALA A 345 17.58 -22.23 -10.14
C ALA A 345 18.31 -23.31 -9.32
N SER A 346 17.58 -24.35 -8.91
CA SER A 346 18.17 -25.52 -8.27
C SER A 346 19.35 -25.95 -9.13
N ALA A 347 20.55 -25.95 -8.54
CA ALA A 347 21.74 -26.42 -9.22
C ALA A 347 21.42 -27.78 -9.86
N PRO A 348 21.84 -28.03 -11.11
CA PRO A 348 21.56 -29.31 -11.74
C PRO A 348 22.03 -30.44 -10.81
N GLU A 349 21.07 -31.26 -10.36
CA GLU A 349 21.32 -32.60 -9.83
C GLU A 349 21.93 -33.40 -10.99
N ASP A 350 23.23 -33.26 -11.22
CA ASP A 350 24.10 -34.18 -11.96
C ASP A 350 25.51 -33.59 -12.08
N ALA A 351 26.26 -33.67 -10.99
CA ALA A 351 27.72 -33.66 -11.02
C ALA A 351 28.28 -34.37 -9.77
N CYS A 352 27.96 -35.66 -9.60
CA CYS A 352 28.91 -36.63 -9.06
C CYS A 352 28.54 -38.07 -9.44
#